data_AF-A0A7S2Z871-F1
#
_entry.id   AF-A0A7S2Z871-F1
#
_cell.length_a   1.000
_cell.length_b   1.000
_cell.length_c   1.000
_cell.angle_alpha   90.00
_cell.angle_beta   90.00
_cell.angle_gamma   90.00
#
_symmetry.space_group_name_H-M   'P 1'
#
loop_
_entity.id
_entity.type
_entity.pdbx_description
1 polymer ?
#
loop_
_entity_poly.entity_id
_entity_poly.type
_entity_poly.pdbx_seq_one_letter_code
_entity_poly.pdbx_strand_id
1 'polypeptide(L)'
;LLELCMSDAQQVSSKKSDKSTTSSSVQVRSKAMKVLAELCELDDGTLGLIQDQKVHDCFDACIQDDAVSVREAAVDLVSRICTRSEDLALDYFDLLVHACGDSGSSVQRQAIKTLWETCALPLAFPRRLEAAATIVVRLRAMEEGVKARTVKSLRQFWFLGSKSQSEEF
;
A
#
# COMPACT_ATOMS: atom_id res chain seq x y z
N LEU A 1 11.34 10.23 14.42
CA LEU A 1 11.29 9.23 13.34
C LEU A 1 10.28 9.61 12.27
N LEU A 2 8.99 9.77 12.61
CA LEU A 2 7.95 10.14 11.64
C LEU A 2 8.27 11.44 10.87
N GLU A 3 8.80 12.45 11.54
CA GLU A 3 9.29 13.67 10.88
C GLU A 3 10.38 13.40 9.84
N LEU A 4 11.26 12.42 10.07
CA LEU A 4 12.30 12.03 9.11
C LEU A 4 11.72 11.30 7.89
N CYS A 5 10.64 10.55 8.08
CA CYS A 5 9.91 9.91 6.98
C CYS A 5 9.23 10.96 6.08
N MET A 6 8.76 12.06 6.68
CA MET A 6 8.05 13.15 6.02
C MET A 6 8.94 14.35 5.65
N SER A 7 10.24 14.29 5.95
CA SER A 7 11.16 15.42 5.72
C SER A 7 11.23 15.74 4.22
N ASP A 8 11.10 17.02 3.88
CA ASP A 8 10.98 17.59 2.52
C ASP A 8 9.65 17.43 1.77
N ALA A 9 8.58 16.93 2.41
CA ALA A 9 7.22 17.05 1.83
C ALA A 9 6.63 18.49 1.92
N GLN A 10 7.24 19.38 2.71
CA GLN A 10 6.72 20.75 2.97
C GLN A 10 7.53 21.91 2.34
N GLN A 11 8.51 21.65 1.48
CA GLN A 11 9.35 22.70 0.86
C GLN A 11 9.09 22.88 -0.65
N VAL A 12 7.83 22.94 -1.07
CA VAL A 12 7.47 23.39 -2.43
C VAL A 12 6.59 24.64 -2.38
N SER A 13 7.11 25.66 -1.71
CA SER A 13 6.75 27.05 -1.94
C SER A 13 8.01 27.88 -1.75
N SER A 14 8.70 28.13 -2.87
CA SER A 14 9.77 29.12 -3.02
C SER A 14 11.22 28.64 -2.74
N LYS A 15 11.88 28.04 -3.75
CA LYS A 15 13.08 28.58 -4.44
C LYS A 15 13.83 27.50 -5.24
N LYS A 16 14.40 27.94 -6.36
CA LYS A 16 15.27 27.17 -7.28
C LYS A 16 16.58 26.71 -6.62
N SER A 17 17.08 25.57 -7.11
CA SER A 17 18.46 25.04 -7.05
C SER A 17 18.84 24.19 -5.84
N ASP A 18 18.81 22.86 -5.98
CA ASP A 18 20.04 22.04 -6.07
C ASP A 18 19.71 20.57 -6.33
N LYS A 19 20.32 19.98 -7.37
CA LYS A 19 20.14 18.58 -7.79
C LYS A 19 20.86 17.57 -6.86
N SER A 20 21.56 18.08 -5.83
CA SER A 20 22.39 17.31 -4.89
C SER A 20 21.69 17.00 -3.56
N THR A 21 20.74 17.84 -3.14
CA THR A 21 20.01 17.72 -1.86
C THR A 21 18.84 16.73 -1.95
N THR A 22 18.23 16.56 -3.12
CA THR A 22 17.06 15.68 -3.29
C THR A 22 17.40 14.20 -3.11
N SER A 23 18.55 13.73 -3.61
CA SER A 23 18.97 12.33 -3.45
C SER A 23 19.31 11.99 -2.00
N SER A 24 19.94 12.92 -1.29
CA SER A 24 20.23 12.79 0.15
C SER A 24 18.94 12.73 0.97
N SER A 25 17.96 13.57 0.65
CA SER A 25 16.64 13.56 1.28
C SER A 25 15.87 12.24 1.07
N VAL A 26 15.83 11.74 -0.16
CA VAL A 26 15.19 10.45 -0.49
C VAL A 26 15.84 9.29 0.27
N GLN A 27 17.17 9.31 0.42
CA GLN A 27 17.90 8.29 1.20
C GLN A 27 17.53 8.34 2.68
N VAL A 28 17.43 9.53 3.27
CA VAL A 28 17.02 9.71 4.68
C VAL A 28 15.60 9.20 4.89
N ARG A 29 14.63 9.62 4.05
CA ARG A 29 13.23 9.14 4.15
C ARG A 29 13.12 7.64 3.98
N SER A 30 13.81 7.07 2.99
CA SER A 30 13.81 5.62 2.75
C SER A 30 14.40 4.85 3.94
N LYS A 31 15.45 5.38 4.59
CA LYS A 31 16.03 4.74 5.76
C LYS A 31 15.13 4.87 6.98
N ALA A 32 14.50 6.04 7.18
CA ALA A 32 13.51 6.25 8.22
C ALA A 32 12.30 5.30 8.07
N MET A 33 11.85 5.09 6.82
CA MET A 33 10.79 4.12 6.53
C MET A 33 11.16 2.68 6.85
N LYS A 34 12.39 2.27 6.56
CA LYS A 34 12.89 0.94 6.98
C LYS A 34 12.87 0.78 8.49
N VAL A 35 13.31 1.79 9.24
CA VAL A 35 13.28 1.75 10.71
C VAL A 35 11.85 1.70 11.23
N LEU A 36 10.92 2.47 10.64
CA LEU A 36 9.51 2.40 11.03
C LEU A 36 8.91 1.02 10.73
N ALA A 37 9.27 0.41 9.61
CA ALA A 37 8.84 -0.95 9.26
C ALA A 37 9.30 -1.97 10.31
N GLU A 38 10.57 -1.92 10.70
CA GLU A 38 11.14 -2.77 11.75
C GLU A 38 10.40 -2.58 13.09
N LEU A 39 10.05 -1.34 13.45
CA LEU A 39 9.29 -1.06 14.68
C LEU A 39 7.85 -1.59 14.62
N CYS A 40 7.14 -1.41 13.51
CA CYS A 40 5.80 -1.95 13.33
C CYS A 40 5.81 -3.49 13.32
N GLU A 41 6.89 -4.14 12.86
CA GLU A 41 7.07 -5.60 12.95
C GLU A 41 7.20 -6.09 14.39
N LEU A 42 7.85 -5.31 15.26
CA LEU A 42 8.03 -5.64 16.66
C LEU A 42 6.80 -5.31 17.52
N ASP A 43 5.89 -4.47 17.04
CA ASP A 43 4.65 -4.15 17.74
C ASP A 43 3.66 -5.33 17.69
N ASP A 44 3.51 -6.00 18.83
CA ASP A 44 2.52 -7.05 19.08
C ASP A 44 1.15 -6.49 19.52
N GLY A 45 0.98 -5.16 19.48
CA GLY A 45 -0.21 -4.43 19.91
C GLY A 45 -0.07 -3.81 21.29
N THR A 46 0.99 -4.12 22.04
CA THR A 46 1.22 -3.51 23.37
C THR A 46 1.65 -2.04 23.29
N LEU A 47 2.34 -1.65 22.21
CA LEU A 47 2.81 -0.28 22.03
C LEU A 47 1.75 0.61 21.38
N GLY A 48 0.77 0.01 20.70
CA GLY A 48 -0.28 0.74 19.98
C GLY A 48 0.27 1.55 18.81
N LEU A 49 1.46 1.21 18.29
CA LEU A 49 2.16 2.00 17.28
C LEU A 49 1.40 1.96 15.96
N ILE A 50 0.89 0.79 15.59
CA ILE A 50 0.11 0.61 14.35
C ILE A 50 -1.24 1.34 14.45
N GLN A 51 -1.78 1.50 15.65
CA GLN A 51 -3.04 2.21 15.90
C GLN A 51 -2.84 3.72 16.11
N ASP A 52 -1.61 4.21 16.18
CA ASP A 52 -1.32 5.63 16.37
C ASP A 52 -1.63 6.42 15.09
N GLN A 53 -2.52 7.42 15.21
CA GLN A 53 -2.91 8.28 14.11
C GLN A 53 -1.71 8.95 13.42
N LYS A 54 -0.66 9.32 14.15
CA LYS A 54 0.54 9.95 13.55
C LYS A 54 1.29 8.98 12.64
N VAL A 55 1.26 7.69 12.97
CA VAL A 55 1.86 6.65 12.13
C VAL A 55 1.03 6.47 10.86
N HIS A 56 -0.30 6.47 10.98
CA HIS A 56 -1.20 6.45 9.84
C HIS A 56 -0.99 7.67 8.91
N ASP A 57 -0.94 8.89 9.46
CA ASP A 57 -0.70 10.12 8.70
C ASP A 57 0.67 10.10 7.99
N CYS A 58 1.68 9.52 8.65
CA CYS A 58 3.00 9.33 8.05
C CYS A 58 2.93 8.40 6.82
N PHE A 59 2.14 7.33 6.87
CA PHE A 59 2.00 6.44 5.71
C PHE A 59 1.27 7.12 4.56
N ASP A 60 0.22 7.90 4.84
CA ASP A 60 -0.46 8.68 3.80
C ASP A 60 0.52 9.61 3.09
N ALA A 61 1.32 10.37 3.85
CA ALA A 61 2.35 11.24 3.30
C ALA A 61 3.39 10.48 2.46
N CYS A 62 3.84 9.30 2.93
CA CYS A 62 4.82 8.51 2.19
C CYS A 62 4.25 7.80 0.95
N ILE A 63 2.95 7.50 0.90
CA ILE A 63 2.27 7.01 -0.30
C ILE A 63 2.14 8.14 -1.34
N GLN A 64 2.19 9.40 -0.93
CA GLN A 64 2.17 10.56 -1.82
C GLN A 64 3.58 11.06 -2.20
N ASP A 65 4.63 10.34 -1.83
CA ASP A 65 6.02 10.74 -2.06
C ASP A 65 6.38 10.81 -3.55
N ASP A 66 7.18 11.81 -3.95
CA ASP A 66 7.66 11.92 -5.33
C ASP A 66 8.48 10.70 -5.78
N ALA A 67 9.23 10.08 -4.87
CA ALA A 67 10.07 8.94 -5.16
C ALA A 67 9.28 7.62 -5.10
N VAL A 68 9.20 6.92 -6.24
CA VAL A 68 8.55 5.60 -6.36
C VAL A 68 9.06 4.63 -5.28
N SER A 69 10.37 4.61 -4.99
CA SER A 69 10.95 3.71 -4.00
C SER A 69 10.46 3.95 -2.57
N VAL A 70 10.09 5.20 -2.23
CA VAL A 70 9.51 5.52 -0.92
C VAL A 70 8.06 5.05 -0.87
N ARG A 71 7.29 5.30 -1.94
CA ARG A 71 5.91 4.82 -2.06
C ARG A 71 5.82 3.29 -2.01
N GLU A 72 6.74 2.60 -2.69
CA GLU A 72 6.84 1.13 -2.63
C GLU A 72 7.07 0.63 -1.20
N ALA A 73 8.00 1.24 -0.47
CA ALA A 73 8.29 0.86 0.91
C ALA A 73 7.09 1.11 1.84
N ALA A 74 6.37 2.22 1.65
CA ALA A 74 5.17 2.54 2.41
C ALA A 74 4.04 1.52 2.13
N VAL A 75 3.75 1.23 0.86
CA VAL A 75 2.70 0.28 0.47
C VAL A 75 3.04 -1.15 0.86
N ASP A 76 4.32 -1.56 0.82
CA ASP A 76 4.75 -2.86 1.34
C ASP A 76 4.43 -2.99 2.83
N LEU A 77 4.81 -1.99 3.64
CA LEU A 77 4.56 -2.02 5.07
C LEU A 77 3.07 -2.00 5.40
N VAL A 78 2.29 -1.11 4.78
CA VAL A 78 0.82 -1.08 4.93
C VAL A 78 0.22 -2.43 4.54
N SER A 79 0.68 -3.04 3.44
CA SER A 79 0.19 -4.35 3.03
C SER A 79 0.44 -5.42 4.10
N ARG A 80 1.64 -5.44 4.69
CA ARG A 80 1.98 -6.40 5.74
C ARG A 80 1.17 -6.17 7.01
N ILE A 81 0.86 -4.91 7.35
CA ILE A 81 -0.06 -4.57 8.45
C ILE A 81 -1.46 -5.13 8.18
N CYS A 82 -2.03 -4.88 7.00
CA CYS A 82 -3.37 -5.36 6.63
C CYS A 82 -3.49 -6.89 6.63
N THR A 83 -2.40 -7.63 6.42
CA THR A 83 -2.43 -9.10 6.48
C THR A 83 -2.49 -9.67 7.90
N ARG A 84 -2.30 -8.86 8.94
CA ARG A 84 -2.29 -9.33 10.34
C ARG A 84 -3.68 -9.60 10.90
N SER A 85 -4.67 -8.77 10.57
CA SER A 85 -6.06 -8.94 11.00
C SER A 85 -7.02 -8.18 10.10
N GLU A 86 -8.30 -8.58 10.11
CA GLU A 86 -9.36 -7.89 9.36
C GLU A 86 -9.59 -6.45 9.90
N ASP A 87 -9.44 -6.23 11.20
CA ASP A 87 -9.57 -4.90 11.82
C ASP A 87 -8.50 -3.95 11.29
N LEU A 88 -7.24 -4.39 11.24
CA LEU A 88 -6.15 -3.59 10.67
C LEU A 88 -6.32 -3.37 9.17
N ALA A 89 -6.83 -4.37 8.43
CA ALA A 89 -7.16 -4.19 7.02
C ALA A 89 -8.27 -3.13 6.82
N LEU A 90 -9.21 -3.03 7.76
CA LEU A 90 -10.28 -2.02 7.74
C LEU A 90 -9.73 -0.63 8.07
N ASP A 91 -8.90 -0.51 9.10
CA ASP A 91 -8.28 0.76 9.52
C ASP A 91 -7.42 1.37 8.40
N TYR A 92 -6.71 0.53 7.65
CA TYR A 92 -5.80 0.94 6.58
C TYR A 92 -6.42 0.88 5.18
N PHE A 93 -7.71 0.60 5.07
CA PHE A 93 -8.39 0.37 3.79
C PHE A 93 -8.25 1.55 2.82
N ASP A 94 -8.45 2.77 3.31
CA ASP A 94 -8.45 3.96 2.46
C ASP A 94 -7.05 4.27 1.90
N LEU A 95 -5.99 3.94 2.65
CA LEU A 95 -4.61 4.03 2.16
C LEU A 95 -4.35 3.03 1.02
N LEU A 96 -4.87 1.79 1.13
CA LEU A 96 -4.77 0.81 0.04
C LEU A 96 -5.56 1.25 -1.20
N VAL A 97 -6.76 1.81 -1.02
CA VAL A 97 -7.57 2.35 -2.12
C VAL A 97 -6.84 3.49 -2.82
N HIS A 98 -6.22 4.40 -2.07
CA HIS A 98 -5.40 5.47 -2.61
C HIS A 98 -4.22 4.91 -3.42
N ALA A 99 -3.45 3.98 -2.83
CA ALA A 99 -2.29 3.35 -3.47
C ALA A 99 -2.62 2.55 -4.74
N CYS A 100 -3.85 2.01 -4.88
CA CYS A 100 -4.27 1.36 -6.13
C CYS A 100 -4.29 2.33 -7.33
N GLY A 101 -4.34 3.64 -7.09
CA GLY A 101 -4.27 4.69 -8.10
C GLY A 101 -2.85 5.14 -8.47
N ASP A 102 -1.80 4.54 -7.91
CA ASP A 102 -0.41 4.97 -8.15
C ASP A 102 -0.02 4.89 -9.64
N SER A 103 0.86 5.81 -10.05
CA SER A 103 1.44 5.87 -11.40
C SER A 103 2.54 4.83 -11.63
N GLY A 104 3.20 4.36 -10.56
CA GLY A 104 4.19 3.30 -10.56
C GLY A 104 3.51 1.93 -10.56
N SER A 105 3.79 1.12 -11.60
CA SER A 105 3.09 -0.15 -11.80
C SER A 105 3.42 -1.22 -10.74
N SER A 106 4.56 -1.12 -10.06
CA SER A 106 4.93 -1.95 -8.92
C SER A 106 4.08 -1.66 -7.68
N VAL A 107 3.98 -0.37 -7.31
CA VAL A 107 3.15 0.12 -6.19
C VAL A 107 1.69 -0.26 -6.41
N GLN A 108 1.15 0.07 -7.59
CA GLN A 108 -0.23 -0.24 -7.95
C GLN A 108 -0.50 -1.76 -7.88
N ARG A 109 0.41 -2.59 -8.42
CA ARG A 109 0.26 -4.05 -8.42
C ARG A 109 0.21 -4.63 -7.01
N GLN A 110 1.07 -4.14 -6.12
CA GLN A 110 1.08 -4.57 -4.72
C GLN A 110 -0.21 -4.15 -4.02
N ALA A 111 -0.62 -2.89 -4.15
CA ALA A 111 -1.84 -2.39 -3.53
C ALA A 111 -3.09 -3.16 -3.99
N ILE A 112 -3.23 -3.44 -5.29
CA ILE A 112 -4.36 -4.22 -5.83
C ILE A 112 -4.35 -5.64 -5.29
N LYS A 113 -3.18 -6.29 -5.25
CA LYS A 113 -3.05 -7.64 -4.72
C LYS A 113 -3.50 -7.69 -3.25
N THR A 114 -2.96 -6.80 -2.42
CA THR A 114 -3.31 -6.73 -1.00
C THR A 114 -4.80 -6.42 -0.81
N LEU A 115 -5.34 -5.41 -1.51
CA LEU A 115 -6.75 -5.04 -1.42
C LEU A 115 -7.67 -6.21 -1.85
N TRP A 116 -7.27 -6.97 -2.86
CA TRP A 116 -7.99 -8.17 -3.28
C TRP A 116 -7.97 -9.23 -2.18
N GLU A 117 -6.79 -9.59 -1.69
CA GLU A 117 -6.59 -10.71 -0.76
C GLU A 117 -7.17 -10.46 0.63
N THR A 118 -7.00 -9.25 1.16
CA THR A 118 -7.37 -8.90 2.54
C THR A 118 -8.77 -8.32 2.65
N CYS A 119 -9.29 -7.67 1.59
CA CYS A 119 -10.55 -6.93 1.67
C CYS A 119 -11.64 -7.49 0.75
N ALA A 120 -11.29 -7.88 -0.49
CA ALA A 120 -12.30 -8.36 -1.46
C ALA A 120 -12.59 -9.87 -1.37
N LEU A 121 -11.60 -10.69 -0.99
CA LEU A 121 -11.75 -12.15 -0.85
C LEU A 121 -12.46 -12.62 0.43
N PRO A 122 -12.28 -11.99 1.61
CA PRO A 122 -12.98 -12.42 2.83
C PRO A 122 -14.46 -12.01 2.82
N LEU A 123 -15.35 -12.97 3.06
CA LEU A 123 -16.81 -12.76 2.93
C LEU A 123 -17.38 -11.84 4.01
N ALA A 124 -16.76 -11.85 5.19
CA ALA A 124 -17.17 -11.06 6.34
C ALA A 124 -16.61 -9.62 6.32
N PHE A 125 -15.68 -9.30 5.41
CA PHE A 125 -15.05 -7.99 5.40
C PHE A 125 -16.08 -6.89 5.08
N PRO A 126 -16.25 -5.87 5.97
CA PRO A 126 -17.35 -4.90 5.84
C PRO A 126 -17.37 -4.13 4.52
N ARG A 127 -16.19 -3.80 3.97
CA ARG A 127 -16.03 -3.00 2.74
C ARG A 127 -15.68 -3.85 1.51
N ARG A 128 -16.01 -5.15 1.51
CA ARG A 128 -15.65 -6.11 0.45
C ARG A 128 -16.10 -5.67 -0.95
N LEU A 129 -17.35 -5.23 -1.08
CA LEU A 129 -17.90 -4.81 -2.38
C LEU A 129 -17.21 -3.55 -2.91
N GLU A 130 -16.87 -2.62 -2.01
CA GLU A 130 -16.11 -1.42 -2.34
C GLU A 130 -14.68 -1.76 -2.80
N ALA A 131 -14.03 -2.72 -2.13
CA ALA A 131 -12.73 -3.24 -2.54
C ALA A 131 -12.77 -3.81 -3.97
N ALA A 132 -13.75 -4.68 -4.24
CA ALA A 132 -13.92 -5.29 -5.56
C ALA A 132 -14.23 -4.24 -6.64
N ALA A 133 -15.12 -3.28 -6.36
CA ALA A 133 -15.46 -2.20 -7.28
C ALA A 133 -14.24 -1.31 -7.58
N THR A 134 -13.46 -0.96 -6.54
CA THR A 134 -12.20 -0.20 -6.64
C THR A 134 -11.22 -0.85 -7.62
N ILE A 135 -11.05 -2.17 -7.53
CA ILE A 135 -10.19 -2.95 -8.41
C ILE A 135 -10.72 -2.94 -9.85
N VAL A 136 -12.02 -3.20 -10.04
CA VAL A 136 -12.66 -3.26 -11.36
C VAL A 136 -12.57 -1.90 -12.09
N VAL A 137 -12.85 -0.80 -11.39
CA VAL A 137 -12.80 0.56 -11.96
C VAL A 137 -11.39 0.93 -12.43
N ARG A 138 -10.36 0.43 -11.75
CA ARG A 138 -8.95 0.72 -12.05
C ARG A 138 -8.36 -0.16 -13.15
N LEU A 139 -9.01 -1.29 -13.50
CA LEU A 139 -8.49 -2.27 -14.49
C LEU A 139 -7.95 -1.62 -15.77
N ARG A 140 -8.70 -0.67 -16.33
CA ARG A 140 -8.37 0.02 -17.59
C ARG A 140 -7.05 0.79 -17.56
N ALA A 141 -6.67 1.34 -16.40
CA ALA A 141 -5.43 2.10 -16.21
C ALA A 141 -4.23 1.21 -15.82
N MET A 142 -4.47 -0.08 -15.52
CA MET A 142 -3.40 -1.00 -15.15
C MET A 142 -2.55 -1.40 -16.36
N GLU A 143 -1.26 -1.63 -16.09
CA GLU A 143 -0.34 -2.29 -17.02
C GLU A 143 -0.93 -3.64 -17.48
N GLU A 144 -0.80 -3.97 -18.78
CA GLU A 144 -1.43 -5.16 -19.38
C GLU A 144 -1.13 -6.46 -18.62
N GLY A 145 0.10 -6.64 -18.12
CA GLY A 145 0.47 -7.81 -17.32
C GLY A 145 -0.29 -7.89 -15.98
N VAL A 146 -0.50 -6.75 -15.32
CA VAL A 146 -1.29 -6.66 -14.07
C VAL A 146 -2.76 -6.89 -14.37
N LYS A 147 -3.29 -6.21 -15.38
CA LYS A 147 -4.67 -6.33 -15.85
C LYS A 147 -5.03 -7.78 -16.13
N ALA A 148 -4.23 -8.49 -16.92
CA ALA A 148 -4.49 -9.89 -17.28
C ALA A 148 -4.61 -10.80 -16.04
N ARG A 149 -3.70 -10.63 -15.06
CA ARG A 149 -3.74 -11.38 -13.79
C ARG A 149 -4.95 -11.03 -12.96
N THR A 150 -5.24 -9.74 -12.77
CA THR A 150 -6.41 -9.29 -12.02
C THR A 150 -7.69 -9.85 -12.62
N VAL A 151 -7.87 -9.78 -13.94
CA VAL A 151 -9.06 -10.34 -14.61
C VAL A 151 -9.12 -11.87 -14.48
N LYS A 152 -7.98 -12.58 -14.47
CA LYS A 152 -7.96 -14.02 -14.17
C LYS A 152 -8.46 -14.31 -12.75
N SER A 153 -7.97 -13.59 -11.74
CA SER A 153 -8.39 -13.74 -10.34
C SER A 153 -9.88 -13.44 -10.15
N LEU A 154 -10.36 -12.35 -10.76
CA LEU A 154 -11.77 -11.96 -10.78
C LEU A 154 -12.65 -13.08 -11.39
N ARG A 155 -12.25 -13.60 -12.56
CA ARG A 155 -12.97 -14.70 -13.21
C ARG A 155 -13.02 -15.96 -12.34
N GLN A 156 -11.89 -16.33 -11.75
CA GLN A 156 -11.82 -17.50 -10.88
C GLN A 156 -12.74 -17.37 -9.68
N PHE A 157 -12.77 -16.20 -9.08
CA PHE A 157 -13.60 -15.90 -7.92
C PHE A 157 -15.10 -15.92 -8.23
N TRP A 158 -15.55 -15.27 -9.31
CA TRP A 158 -16.98 -15.18 -9.63
C TRP A 158 -17.54 -16.41 -10.32
N PHE A 159 -16.75 -17.12 -11.13
CA PHE A 159 -17.29 -18.13 -12.04
C PHE A 159 -16.69 -19.53 -11.89
N LEU A 160 -15.62 -19.71 -11.11
CA LEU A 160 -14.95 -21.01 -10.97
C LEU A 160 -15.03 -21.64 -9.58
N GLY A 161 -15.81 -21.05 -8.65
CA GLY A 161 -16.18 -21.59 -7.33
C GLY A 161 -15.13 -22.53 -6.72
N SER A 162 -14.15 -21.96 -6.01
CA SER A 162 -13.12 -22.66 -5.21
C SER A 162 -12.87 -24.13 -5.61
N LYS A 163 -12.50 -24.38 -6.88
CA LYS A 163 -11.80 -25.61 -7.22
C LYS A 163 -10.42 -25.52 -6.57
N SER A 164 -10.20 -26.40 -5.61
CA SER A 164 -8.97 -26.68 -4.89
C SER A 164 -7.75 -26.33 -5.73
N GLN A 165 -6.93 -25.40 -5.26
CA GLN A 165 -5.61 -25.16 -5.84
C GLN A 165 -4.72 -26.37 -5.51
N SER A 166 -4.74 -27.35 -6.40
CA SER A 166 -3.67 -28.32 -6.60
C SER A 166 -3.30 -28.21 -8.08
N GLU A 167 -2.00 -28.09 -8.36
CA GLU A 167 -1.35 -27.95 -9.68
C GLU A 167 -1.24 -26.46 -10.10
N GLU A 168 -0.07 -25.85 -10.26
CA GLU A 168 1.30 -26.32 -10.55
C GLU A 168 2.33 -25.25 -10.11
N PHE A 169 3.55 -25.71 -9.84
CA PHE A 169 4.75 -24.95 -9.45
C PHE A 169 5.31 -24.08 -10.57
#